data_AF-A0A5C7JDW0-F1
#
_entry.id   AF-A0A5C7JDW0-F1
#
_cell.length_a   1.000
_cell.length_b   1.000
_cell.length_c   1.000
_cell.angle_alpha   90.00
_cell.angle_beta   90.00
_cell.angle_gamma   90.00
#
_symmetry.space_group_name_H-M   'P 1'
#
loop_
_entity.id
_entity.type
_entity.pdbx_description
1 polymer ?
#
loop_
_entity_poly.entity_id
_entity_poly.type
_entity_poly.pdbx_seq_one_letter_code
_entity_poly.pdbx_strand_id
1 'polypeptide(L)' 'MTLHNDTITGYKVFNHDFTCRDYDFQSVGTTHIYEGTPVLCKSGFHFCTTLQDCFKYYPITPDMIVCEVQATG' A
#
# COMPACT_ATOMS: atom_id res chain seq x y z
N MET A 1 4.02 30.39 1.42
CA MET A 1 4.35 29.07 2.00
C MET A 1 3.65 28.04 1.15
N THR A 2 4.32 27.56 0.11
CA THR A 2 3.78 26.52 -0.77
C THR A 2 3.87 25.20 0.00
N LEU A 3 2.74 24.76 0.55
CA LEU A 3 2.57 23.39 1.03
C LEU A 3 2.66 22.49 -0.21
N HIS A 4 3.86 22.03 -0.54
CA HIS A 4 4.02 20.87 -1.41
C HIS A 4 3.59 19.67 -0.57
N ASN A 5 2.27 19.44 -0.54
CA ASN A 5 1.70 18.24 0.02
C ASN A 5 1.93 17.13 -1.01
N ASP A 6 3.16 16.64 -1.14
CA ASP A 6 3.53 15.47 -1.96
C ASP A 6 3.01 14.17 -1.31
N THR A 7 1.75 14.20 -0.87
CA THR A 7 0.94 13.05 -0.53
C THR A 7 0.53 12.36 -1.83
N ILE A 8 1.10 11.20 -2.11
CA ILE A 8 0.69 10.36 -3.21
C ILE A 8 -0.34 9.36 -2.69
N THR A 9 -1.56 9.42 -3.24
CA THR A 9 -2.58 8.41 -2.99
C THR A 9 -2.41 7.24 -3.96
N GLY A 10 -2.59 6.02 -3.47
CA GLY A 10 -2.67 4.83 -4.30
C GLY A 10 -3.52 3.75 -3.64
N TYR A 11 -3.51 2.59 -4.26
CA TYR A 11 -4.26 1.42 -3.85
C TYR A 11 -3.29 0.28 -3.53
N LYS A 12 -3.62 -0.45 -2.47
CA LYS A 12 -2.87 -1.62 -2.07
C LYS A 12 -3.81 -2.75 -1.69
N VAL A 13 -3.42 -3.95 -2.13
CA VAL A 13 -4.12 -5.19 -1.81
C VAL A 13 -3.42 -5.86 -0.63
N PHE A 14 -4.24 -6.30 0.32
CA PHE A 14 -3.85 -7.01 1.53
C PHE A 14 -4.56 -8.35 1.57
N ASN A 15 -4.00 -9.26 2.37
CA ASN A 15 -4.70 -10.46 2.77
C ASN A 15 -5.88 -10.11 3.70
N HIS A 16 -6.75 -11.10 3.97
CA HIS A 16 -7.91 -10.94 4.84
C HIS A 16 -7.56 -10.48 6.27
N ASP A 17 -6.31 -10.64 6.70
CA ASP A 17 -5.76 -10.25 7.99
C ASP A 17 -4.99 -8.91 7.95
N PHE A 18 -5.14 -8.11 6.88
CA PHE A 18 -4.40 -6.85 6.67
C PHE A 18 -2.87 -7.02 6.56
N THR A 19 -2.38 -8.24 6.43
CA THR A 19 -0.97 -8.49 6.16
C THR A 19 -0.65 -8.27 4.69
N CYS A 20 0.54 -7.73 4.42
CA CYS A 20 1.10 -7.69 3.08
C CYS A 20 2.56 -8.14 3.12
N ARG A 21 2.82 -9.33 2.58
CA ARG A 21 4.12 -10.02 2.68
C ARG A 21 4.52 -10.19 4.16
N ASP A 22 5.68 -9.68 4.55
CA ASP A 22 6.24 -9.80 5.89
C ASP A 22 5.86 -8.64 6.82
N TYR A 23 4.95 -7.76 6.38
CA TYR A 23 4.53 -6.60 7.15
C TYR A 23 3.03 -6.67 7.47
N ASP A 24 2.73 -6.61 8.76
CA ASP A 24 1.37 -6.51 9.27
C ASP A 24 0.98 -5.05 9.44
N PHE A 25 -0.02 -4.61 8.68
CA PHE A 25 -0.54 -3.24 8.76
C PHE A 25 -1.54 -3.05 9.91
N GLN A 26 -1.90 -4.12 10.61
CA GLN A 26 -2.84 -4.24 11.74
C GLN A 26 -4.28 -3.85 11.39
N SER A 27 -4.51 -2.64 10.85
CA SER A 27 -5.84 -2.11 10.57
C SER A 27 -5.84 -0.88 9.64
N VAL A 28 -7.02 -0.54 9.11
CA VAL A 28 -7.25 0.71 8.37
C VAL A 28 -7.11 1.91 9.32
N GLY A 29 -6.39 2.94 8.88
CA GLY A 29 -6.17 4.17 9.66
C GLY A 29 -4.89 4.18 10.50
N THR A 30 -4.08 3.11 10.44
CA THR A 30 -2.76 3.11 11.07
C THR A 30 -1.71 3.75 10.15
N THR A 31 -0.95 4.72 10.67
CA THR A 31 0.19 5.31 9.97
C THR A 31 1.45 4.49 10.26
N HIS A 32 2.08 3.98 9.22
CA HIS A 32 3.32 3.21 9.33
C HIS A 32 4.46 4.00 8.69
N ILE A 33 5.48 4.32 9.48
CA ILE A 33 6.67 5.04 9.01
C ILE A 33 7.74 4.02 8.65
N TYR A 34 8.20 4.05 7.40
CA TYR A 34 9.30 3.22 6.94
C TYR A 34 10.53 4.07 6.70
N GLU A 35 11.51 4.00 7.61
CA GLU A 35 12.77 4.74 7.52
C GLU A 35 13.84 4.03 6.67
N GLY A 36 13.43 3.45 5.54
CA GLY A 36 14.32 2.76 4.61
C GLY A 36 14.04 3.15 3.17
N THR A 37 14.99 2.89 2.26
CA THR A 37 14.73 3.02 0.83
C THR A 37 13.74 1.94 0.40
N PRO A 38 12.50 2.28 0.00
CA PRO A 38 11.55 1.27 -0.44
C PRO A 38 12.05 0.66 -1.75
N VAL A 39 12.39 -0.63 -1.72
CA VAL A 39 12.73 -1.40 -2.91
C VAL A 39 11.45 -1.81 -3.60
N LEU A 40 11.32 -1.38 -4.86
CA LEU A 40 10.16 -1.67 -5.70
C LEU A 40 9.87 -3.18 -5.70
N CYS A 41 8.65 -3.55 -5.31
CA CYS A 41 8.16 -4.93 -5.27
C CYS A 41 8.89 -5.90 -4.32
N LYS A 42 9.84 -5.45 -3.49
CA LYS A 42 10.51 -6.29 -2.46
C LYS A 42 10.26 -5.82 -1.03
N SER A 43 10.22 -4.51 -0.78
CA SER A 43 10.09 -3.99 0.60
C SER A 43 8.66 -4.04 1.16
N GLY A 44 7.66 -4.49 0.39
CA GLY A 44 6.26 -4.47 0.84
C GLY A 44 5.60 -3.09 0.79
N PHE A 45 6.32 -2.01 0.45
CA PHE A 45 5.79 -0.64 0.34
C PHE A 45 5.37 -0.22 -1.07
N HIS A 46 5.36 -1.14 -2.04
CA HIS A 46 4.81 -0.85 -3.35
C HIS A 46 3.28 -0.76 -3.26
N PHE A 47 2.73 0.39 -3.68
CA PHE A 47 1.32 0.60 -3.91
C PHE A 47 1.13 1.04 -5.36
N CYS A 48 0.06 0.61 -6.00
CA CYS A 48 -0.24 1.02 -7.37
C CYS A 48 -1.06 2.30 -7.35
N THR A 49 -0.84 3.22 -8.27
CA THR A 49 -1.68 4.43 -8.38
C THR A 49 -3.09 4.11 -8.85
N THR A 50 -3.26 2.98 -9.56
CA THR A 50 -4.57 2.49 -10.00
C THR A 50 -4.83 1.09 -9.46
N LEU A 51 -6.10 0.84 -9.09
CA LEU A 51 -6.54 -0.46 -8.61
C LEU A 51 -6.40 -1.55 -9.69
N GLN A 52 -6.59 -1.19 -10.97
CA GLN A 52 -6.47 -2.11 -12.09
C GLN A 52 -5.07 -2.72 -12.20
N ASP A 53 -4.03 -1.93 -11.92
CA ASP A 53 -2.66 -2.44 -11.93
C ASP A 53 -2.42 -3.43 -10.78
N CYS A 54 -3.04 -3.25 -9.61
CA CYS A 54 -2.98 -4.26 -8.54
C CYS A 54 -3.45 -5.64 -9.03
N PHE A 55 -4.57 -5.68 -9.77
CA PHE A 55 -5.17 -6.90 -10.28
C PHE A 55 -4.39 -7.55 -11.43
N LYS A 56 -3.46 -6.83 -12.07
CA LYS A 56 -2.54 -7.43 -13.04
C LYS A 56 -1.46 -8.28 -12.36
N TYR A 57 -1.06 -7.92 -11.15
CA TYR A 57 0.02 -8.57 -10.42
C TYR A 57 -0.46 -9.59 -9.38
N TYR A 58 -1.68 -9.41 -8.85
CA TYR A 58 -2.26 -10.32 -7.86
C TYR A 58 -3.55 -10.95 -8.37
N PRO A 59 -3.75 -12.27 -8.17
CA PRO A 59 -5.01 -12.91 -8.49
C PRO A 59 -6.14 -12.35 -7.62
N ILE A 60 -7.30 -12.14 -8.23
CA ILE A 60 -8.50 -11.68 -7.53
C ILE A 60 -9.03 -12.85 -6.70
N THR A 61 -8.95 -12.75 -5.39
CA THR A 61 -9.58 -13.70 -4.46
C THR A 61 -10.71 -13.00 -3.71
N PRO A 62 -11.81 -13.70 -3.36
CA PRO A 62 -12.94 -13.07 -2.64
C PRO A 62 -12.57 -12.59 -1.22
N ASP A 63 -11.50 -13.12 -0.66
CA ASP A 63 -10.92 -12.83 0.64
C ASP A 63 -9.90 -11.68 0.63
N MET A 64 -9.58 -11.11 -0.54
CA MET A 64 -8.65 -9.99 -0.63
C MET A 64 -9.26 -8.69 -0.07
N ILE A 65 -8.44 -7.91 0.62
CA ILE A 65 -8.82 -6.59 1.11
C ILE A 65 -8.10 -5.54 0.27
N VAL A 66 -8.86 -4.57 -0.25
CA VAL A 66 -8.31 -3.42 -0.96
C VAL A 66 -8.43 -2.21 -0.04
N CYS A 67 -7.32 -1.52 0.18
CA CYS A 67 -7.34 -0.22 0.86
C CYS A 67 -6.73 0.86 -0.01
N GLU A 68 -7.28 2.06 0.10
CA GLU A 68 -6.63 3.27 -0.33
C GLU A 68 -5.54 3.63 0.68
N VAL A 69 -4.33 3.91 0.19
CA VAL A 69 -3.17 4.24 0.99
C VAL A 69 -2.64 5.61 0.56
N GLN A 70 -2.24 6.41 1.53
CA GLN A 70 -1.58 7.69 1.28
C GLN A 70 -0.14 7.60 1.76
N ALA A 71 0.81 7.90 0.89
CA ALA A 71 2.22 7.94 1.22
C ALA A 71 2.72 9.38 1.10
N THR A 72 3.48 9.81 2.12
CA THR A 72 4.24 11.07 2.12
C THR A 72 5.72 10.73 2.09
N GLY A 73 6.46 11.35 1.17
CA GLY A 73 7.91 11.22 1.04
C GLY A 73 8.64 12.46 1.52
#